data_AF-A0A6J1KID1-F1
#
_entry.id   AF-A0A6J1KID1-F1
#
_cell.length_a   1.000
_cell.length_b   1.000
_cell.length_c   1.000
_cell.angle_alpha   90.00
_cell.angle_beta   90.00
_cell.angle_gamma   90.00
#
_symmetry.space_group_name_H-M   'P 1'
#
loop_
_entity.id
_entity.type
_entity.pdbx_description
1 polymer ?
#
loop_
_entity_poly.entity_id
_entity_poly.type
_entity_poly.pdbx_seq_one_letter_code
_entity_poly.pdbx_strand_id
1 'polypeptide(L)'
;MASAILKRVNASAMSSLVESMRIRASSRAFAAVAVGTDIVSAAPDVALQKARSWDEGVSSKFSTTPLKDIFKGKKVVIFGLPGAYTGVCSQQHVPSYKNKMDEFKAKGIDSVICVSVNDPYTLNGWAEKLGAKDAIQFYGDFDGSFHKSLELDKDLSIALLGPRSQRWSAYVVDGTVKALNIEEAPSDFKVTGAEVILDQI
;
A
#
# COMPACT_ATOMS: atom_id res chain seq x y z
N MET A 1 -4.23 -69.20 18.17
CA MET A 1 -4.19 -68.83 16.73
C MET A 1 -4.70 -67.39 16.64
N ALA A 2 -3.84 -66.40 16.90
CA ALA A 2 -3.20 -65.53 15.89
C ALA A 2 -4.23 -64.61 15.19
N SER A 3 -4.11 -63.29 15.11
CA SER A 3 -2.92 -62.46 15.01
C SER A 3 -3.29 -60.98 15.25
N ALA A 4 -2.34 -60.23 15.80
CA ALA A 4 -2.39 -58.80 16.01
C ALA A 4 -2.58 -58.03 14.69
N ILE A 5 -3.44 -57.01 14.71
CA ILE A 5 -3.43 -55.92 13.72
C ILE A 5 -3.01 -54.65 14.45
N LEU A 6 -1.71 -54.59 14.79
CA LEU A 6 -1.02 -53.31 14.94
C LEU A 6 -0.92 -52.71 13.53
N LYS A 7 -1.82 -51.78 13.20
CA LYS A 7 -1.62 -50.90 12.03
C LYS A 7 -0.44 -49.98 12.34
N ARG A 8 0.72 -50.32 11.76
CA ARG A 8 1.86 -49.42 11.61
C ARG A 8 1.38 -48.10 11.02
N VAL A 9 1.39 -47.04 11.81
CA VAL A 9 1.35 -45.68 11.27
C VAL A 9 2.71 -45.45 10.63
N ASN A 10 2.71 -45.31 9.30
CA ASN A 10 3.91 -45.09 8.50
C ASN A 10 4.55 -43.75 8.90
N ALA A 11 5.85 -43.73 9.21
CA ALA A 11 6.59 -42.51 9.57
C ALA A 11 6.49 -41.39 8.50
N SER A 12 6.22 -41.75 7.25
CA SER A 12 5.93 -40.84 6.14
C SER A 12 4.66 -39.98 6.35
N ALA A 13 3.62 -40.52 6.98
CA ALA A 13 2.39 -39.78 7.26
C ALA A 13 2.56 -38.78 8.40
N MET A 14 3.47 -39.07 9.35
CA MET A 14 3.82 -38.16 10.43
C MET A 14 4.73 -37.02 9.93
N SER A 15 5.64 -37.32 9.00
CA SER A 15 6.45 -36.31 8.30
C SER A 15 5.58 -35.36 7.48
N SER A 16 4.61 -35.86 6.70
CA SER A 16 3.70 -34.99 5.93
C SER A 16 2.75 -34.18 6.82
N LEU A 17 2.37 -34.70 8.00
CA LEU A 17 1.64 -33.92 9.00
C LEU A 17 2.49 -32.80 9.60
N VAL A 18 3.77 -33.05 9.90
CA VAL A 18 4.68 -32.02 10.43
C VAL A 18 5.03 -30.99 9.35
N GLU A 19 5.17 -31.40 8.09
CA GLU A 19 5.37 -30.52 6.93
C GLU A 19 4.13 -29.65 6.68
N SER A 20 2.93 -30.23 6.71
CA SER A 20 1.66 -29.49 6.59
C SER A 20 1.37 -28.59 7.80
N MET A 21 1.86 -28.94 8.99
CA MET A 21 1.82 -28.07 10.16
C MET A 21 2.85 -26.93 10.10
N ARG A 22 3.97 -27.10 9.39
CA ARG A 22 4.92 -26.01 9.07
C ARG A 22 4.40 -25.09 7.95
N ILE A 23 3.59 -25.62 7.03
CA ILE A 23 2.87 -24.87 5.98
C ILE A 23 1.56 -24.25 6.52
N ARG A 24 1.32 -24.33 7.84
CA ARG A 24 0.42 -23.38 8.49
C ARG A 24 1.14 -22.04 8.50
N ALA A 25 0.97 -21.32 7.39
CA ALA A 25 1.41 -19.95 7.19
C ALA A 25 1.30 -19.22 8.53
N SER A 26 2.41 -18.61 8.94
CA SER A 26 2.45 -17.69 10.06
C SER A 26 1.33 -16.67 9.82
N SER A 27 0.18 -16.87 10.46
CA SER A 27 -0.89 -15.89 10.51
C SER A 27 -0.40 -14.81 11.45
N ARG A 28 0.54 -13.99 10.99
CA ARG A 28 0.74 -12.68 11.57
C ARG A 28 -0.60 -11.99 11.34
N ALA A 29 -1.33 -11.77 12.43
CA ALA A 29 -2.43 -10.84 12.40
C ALA A 29 -1.84 -9.52 11.89
N PHE A 30 -2.37 -9.02 10.78
CA PHE A 30 -2.08 -7.65 10.37
C PHE A 30 -2.54 -6.75 11.51
N ALA A 31 -1.72 -5.79 11.89
CA ALA A 31 -2.12 -4.79 12.86
C ALA A 31 -2.64 -3.59 12.06
N ALA A 32 -3.85 -3.11 12.39
CA ALA A 32 -4.36 -1.85 11.88
C ALA A 32 -3.27 -0.77 11.98
N VAL A 33 -3.00 -0.06 10.89
CA VAL A 33 -2.04 1.03 10.94
C VAL A 33 -2.55 2.13 11.88
N ALA A 34 -1.66 2.63 12.73
CA ALA A 34 -1.93 3.72 13.66
C ALA A 34 -0.69 4.61 13.76
N VAL A 35 -0.84 5.76 14.42
CA VAL A 35 0.32 6.57 14.81
C VAL A 35 1.24 5.73 15.70
N GLY A 36 2.53 5.73 15.37
CA GLY A 36 3.56 4.89 16.02
C GLY A 36 3.82 3.56 15.31
N THR A 37 2.96 3.13 14.37
CA THR A 37 3.21 1.93 13.57
C THR A 37 4.44 2.11 12.68
N ASP A 38 5.34 1.14 12.67
CA ASP A 38 6.35 1.00 11.61
C ASP A 38 5.70 0.35 10.39
N ILE A 39 5.50 1.14 9.33
CA ILE A 39 4.80 0.73 8.11
C ILE A 39 5.56 -0.36 7.34
N VAL A 40 6.88 -0.41 7.47
CA VAL A 40 7.72 -1.44 6.82
C VAL A 40 7.55 -2.78 7.54
N SER A 41 7.48 -2.74 8.87
CA SER A 41 7.27 -3.92 9.70
C SER A 41 5.82 -4.43 9.67
N ALA A 42 4.83 -3.54 9.48
CA ALA A 42 3.41 -3.88 9.39
C ALA A 42 3.04 -4.57 8.07
N ALA A 43 3.76 -4.28 7.00
CA ALA A 43 3.60 -4.90 5.69
C ALA A 43 4.91 -5.62 5.26
N PRO A 44 5.32 -6.68 5.98
CA PRO A 44 6.54 -7.39 5.66
C PRO A 44 6.43 -8.01 4.27
N ASP A 45 7.55 -8.02 3.54
CA ASP A 45 7.67 -8.60 2.20
C ASP A 45 6.81 -7.94 1.09
N VAL A 46 6.10 -6.85 1.42
CA VAL A 46 5.39 -6.05 0.42
C VAL A 46 6.37 -5.14 -0.33
N ALA A 47 6.15 -5.01 -1.64
CA ALA A 47 6.85 -4.07 -2.50
C ALA A 47 5.87 -3.44 -3.49
N LEU A 48 5.99 -2.13 -3.69
CA LEU A 48 5.11 -1.36 -4.56
C LEU A 48 5.69 -1.21 -5.95
N GLN A 49 4.86 -0.97 -6.97
CA GLN A 49 5.33 -0.75 -8.34
C GLN A 49 5.30 0.74 -8.67
N LYS A 50 6.46 1.37 -8.83
CA LYS A 50 6.50 2.77 -9.29
C LYS A 50 5.82 2.89 -10.65
N ALA A 51 4.98 3.91 -10.81
CA ALA A 51 4.29 4.20 -12.06
C ALA A 51 5.30 4.35 -13.21
N ARG A 52 5.03 3.65 -14.31
CA ARG A 52 5.91 3.53 -15.48
C ARG A 52 5.13 3.14 -16.73
N SER A 53 5.73 3.28 -17.90
CA SER A 53 5.22 2.70 -19.15
C SER A 53 5.39 1.18 -19.18
N TRP A 54 4.74 0.52 -20.14
CA TRP A 54 4.92 -0.91 -20.37
C TRP A 54 6.37 -1.26 -20.72
N ASP A 55 6.99 -0.50 -21.62
CA ASP A 55 8.36 -0.73 -22.09
C ASP A 55 9.40 -0.56 -20.97
N GLU A 56 9.19 0.42 -20.08
CA GLU A 56 9.98 0.57 -18.86
C GLU A 56 9.81 -0.63 -17.92
N GLY A 57 8.60 -1.21 -17.85
CA GLY A 57 8.35 -2.44 -17.11
C GLY A 57 9.10 -3.63 -17.68
N VAL A 58 9.07 -3.82 -19.01
CA VAL A 58 9.81 -4.91 -19.67
C VAL A 58 11.32 -4.74 -19.46
N SER A 59 11.85 -3.53 -19.67
CA SER A 59 13.29 -3.27 -19.55
C SER A 59 13.79 -3.43 -18.11
N SER A 60 12.96 -3.11 -17.11
CA SER A 60 13.28 -3.30 -15.69
C SER A 60 12.99 -4.72 -15.18
N LYS A 61 12.53 -5.63 -16.05
CA LYS A 61 12.07 -6.99 -15.69
C LYS A 61 10.97 -6.97 -14.62
N PHE A 62 10.05 -6.02 -14.76
CA PHE A 62 8.92 -5.80 -13.87
C PHE A 62 9.31 -5.56 -12.41
N SER A 63 10.45 -4.89 -12.18
CA SER A 63 10.96 -4.58 -10.85
C SER A 63 9.93 -3.94 -9.92
N THR A 64 10.06 -4.19 -8.62
CA THR A 64 9.27 -3.58 -7.55
C THR A 64 10.18 -2.73 -6.65
N THR A 65 9.58 -1.87 -5.83
CA THR A 65 10.28 -1.06 -4.83
C THR A 65 9.90 -1.56 -3.43
N PRO A 66 10.84 -2.20 -2.71
CA PRO A 66 10.65 -2.57 -1.32
C PRO A 66 10.28 -1.37 -0.45
N LEU A 67 9.38 -1.55 0.54
CA LEU A 67 8.97 -0.45 1.42
C LEU A 67 10.14 0.20 2.17
N LYS A 68 11.16 -0.58 2.55
CA LYS A 68 12.40 -0.06 3.15
C LYS A 68 13.07 1.00 2.28
N ASP A 69 13.04 0.87 0.96
CA ASP A 69 13.69 1.80 0.04
C ASP A 69 12.86 3.08 -0.11
N ILE A 70 11.55 2.99 0.16
CA ILE A 70 10.62 4.11 0.19
C ILE A 70 10.76 4.92 1.48
N PHE A 71 10.82 4.27 2.64
CA PHE A 71 10.64 4.95 3.94
C PHE A 71 11.89 5.07 4.82
N LYS A 72 12.89 4.18 4.69
CA LYS A 72 14.04 4.17 5.61
C LYS A 72 14.88 5.43 5.46
N GLY A 73 15.14 6.10 6.58
CA GLY A 73 15.91 7.33 6.66
C GLY A 73 15.26 8.54 5.99
N LYS A 74 13.96 8.49 5.68
CA LYS A 74 13.25 9.52 4.92
C LYS A 74 12.03 10.04 5.67
N LYS A 75 11.68 11.29 5.41
CA LYS A 75 10.41 11.94 5.73
C LYS A 75 9.50 11.87 4.51
N VAL A 76 8.46 11.06 4.59
CA VAL A 76 7.56 10.76 3.49
C VAL A 76 6.16 11.19 3.86
N VAL A 77 5.50 11.92 2.96
CA VAL A 77 4.05 12.08 2.99
C VAL A 77 3.47 11.09 1.99
N ILE A 78 2.60 10.19 2.44
CA ILE A 78 1.96 9.18 1.60
C ILE A 78 0.45 9.28 1.75
N PHE A 79 -0.27 9.22 0.64
CA PHE A 79 -1.73 9.16 0.64
C PHE A 79 -2.22 8.06 -0.27
N GLY A 80 -3.24 7.34 0.19
CA GLY A 80 -3.92 6.31 -0.57
C GLY A 80 -5.32 6.72 -0.98
N LEU A 81 -5.76 6.17 -2.10
CA LEU A 81 -7.07 6.48 -2.67
C LEU A 81 -7.70 5.27 -3.37
N PRO A 82 -9.04 5.28 -3.55
CA PRO A 82 -9.76 4.17 -4.16
C PRO A 82 -9.30 3.75 -5.55
N GLY A 83 -8.96 4.69 -6.43
CA GLY A 83 -8.60 4.35 -7.80
C GLY A 83 -8.25 5.52 -8.69
N ALA A 84 -7.31 5.29 -9.60
CA ALA A 84 -7.01 6.18 -10.71
C ALA A 84 -8.27 6.46 -11.55
N TYR A 85 -8.34 7.66 -12.14
CA TYR A 85 -9.46 8.13 -12.98
C TYR A 85 -10.83 8.28 -12.28
N THR A 86 -10.94 8.03 -10.98
CA THR A 86 -12.20 8.23 -10.23
C THR A 86 -12.38 9.68 -9.78
N GLY A 87 -13.63 10.09 -9.53
CA GLY A 87 -14.06 11.49 -9.35
C GLY A 87 -13.23 12.30 -8.35
N VAL A 88 -13.46 12.11 -7.04
CA VAL A 88 -12.76 12.85 -5.97
C VAL A 88 -11.24 12.71 -6.05
N CYS A 89 -10.76 11.52 -6.42
CA CYS A 89 -9.34 11.23 -6.57
C CYS A 89 -8.67 12.14 -7.62
N SER A 90 -9.33 12.33 -8.76
CA SER A 90 -8.79 13.12 -9.89
C SER A 90 -9.07 14.62 -9.74
N GLN A 91 -10.21 14.99 -9.14
CA GLN A 91 -10.66 16.38 -9.08
C GLN A 91 -10.14 17.13 -7.85
N GLN A 92 -9.83 16.43 -6.75
CA GLN A 92 -9.50 17.05 -5.47
C GLN A 92 -8.25 16.45 -4.83
N HIS A 93 -8.22 15.14 -4.59
CA HIS A 93 -7.19 14.52 -3.74
C HIS A 93 -5.78 14.69 -4.32
N VAL A 94 -5.50 14.23 -5.54
CA VAL A 94 -4.16 14.43 -6.15
C VAL A 94 -3.84 15.92 -6.37
N PRO A 95 -4.75 16.74 -6.93
CA PRO A 95 -4.51 18.18 -7.07
C PRO A 95 -4.13 18.91 -5.78
N SER A 96 -4.72 18.57 -4.62
CA SER A 96 -4.37 19.23 -3.36
C SER A 96 -2.89 19.04 -3.02
N TYR A 97 -2.35 17.82 -3.18
CA TYR A 97 -0.93 17.56 -2.94
C TYR A 97 -0.03 18.22 -3.99
N LYS A 98 -0.41 18.14 -5.27
CA LYS A 98 0.37 18.73 -6.37
C LYS A 98 0.56 20.23 -6.18
N ASN A 99 -0.48 20.93 -5.74
CA ASN A 99 -0.46 22.38 -5.58
C ASN A 99 0.32 22.84 -4.32
N LYS A 100 0.71 21.90 -3.45
CA LYS A 100 1.33 22.16 -2.14
C LYS A 100 2.77 21.65 -2.05
N MET A 101 3.37 21.23 -3.16
CA MET A 101 4.70 20.62 -3.18
C MET A 101 5.80 21.52 -2.62
N ASP A 102 5.74 22.83 -2.82
CA ASP A 102 6.76 23.74 -2.30
C ASP A 102 6.66 23.90 -0.78
N GLU A 103 5.46 23.83 -0.20
CA GLU A 103 5.24 23.81 1.24
C GLU A 103 5.77 22.51 1.87
N PHE A 104 5.56 21.35 1.22
CA PHE A 104 6.15 20.08 1.65
C PHE A 104 7.68 20.10 1.61
N LYS A 105 8.27 20.63 0.53
CA LYS A 105 9.72 20.81 0.43
C LYS A 105 10.26 21.73 1.53
N ALA A 106 9.57 22.83 1.83
CA ALA A 106 9.96 23.76 2.89
C ALA A 106 9.95 23.11 4.29
N LYS A 107 9.05 22.14 4.52
CA LYS A 107 9.04 21.31 5.75
C LYS A 107 10.06 20.16 5.75
N GLY A 108 10.86 20.02 4.71
CA GLY A 108 11.89 18.99 4.59
C GLY A 108 11.32 17.60 4.32
N ILE A 109 10.20 17.51 3.61
CA ILE A 109 9.66 16.23 3.10
C ILE A 109 10.50 15.78 1.90
N ASP A 110 11.02 14.55 1.96
CA ASP A 110 11.84 13.94 0.90
C ASP A 110 11.00 13.51 -0.30
N SER A 111 9.80 12.99 -0.04
CA SER A 111 8.87 12.58 -1.08
C SER A 111 7.40 12.68 -0.66
N VAL A 112 6.58 13.05 -1.64
CA VAL A 112 5.12 12.91 -1.58
C VAL A 112 4.72 11.74 -2.49
N ILE A 113 3.98 10.78 -1.95
CA ILE A 113 3.60 9.53 -2.62
C ILE A 113 2.08 9.40 -2.71
N CYS A 114 1.59 9.10 -3.90
CA CYS A 114 0.24 8.60 -4.13
C CYS A 114 0.30 7.07 -4.31
N VAL A 115 -0.48 6.32 -3.53
CA VAL A 115 -0.60 4.86 -3.66
C VAL A 115 -2.05 4.46 -3.96
N SER A 116 -2.25 3.45 -4.82
CA SER A 116 -3.59 2.99 -5.20
C SER A 116 -3.56 1.54 -5.64
N VAL A 117 -4.70 0.84 -5.45
CA VAL A 117 -4.92 -0.51 -6.00
C VAL A 117 -5.21 -0.39 -7.50
N ASN A 118 -4.13 -0.23 -8.25
CA ASN A 118 -4.06 -0.15 -9.71
C ASN A 118 -2.68 -0.67 -10.14
N ASP A 119 -2.57 -1.14 -11.37
CA ASP A 119 -1.28 -1.43 -11.99
C ASP A 119 -0.47 -0.14 -12.23
N PRO A 120 0.87 -0.22 -12.31
CA PRO A 120 1.72 0.96 -12.48
C PRO A 120 1.54 1.69 -13.82
N TYR A 121 0.99 1.03 -14.85
CA TYR A 121 0.80 1.60 -16.17
C TYR A 121 -0.41 2.53 -16.20
N THR A 122 -1.51 2.08 -15.60
CA THR A 122 -2.70 2.90 -15.36
C THR A 122 -2.35 4.14 -14.55
N LEU A 123 -1.55 3.98 -13.48
CA LEU A 123 -1.10 5.11 -12.67
C LEU A 123 -0.17 6.04 -13.43
N ASN A 124 0.68 5.54 -14.33
CA ASN A 124 1.55 6.38 -15.16
C ASN A 124 0.75 7.31 -16.06
N GLY A 125 -0.17 6.75 -16.86
CA GLY A 125 -1.00 7.56 -17.75
C GLY A 125 -1.89 8.55 -16.98
N TRP A 126 -2.36 8.15 -15.79
CA TRP A 126 -3.16 9.02 -14.94
C TRP A 126 -2.35 10.19 -14.37
N ALA A 127 -1.15 9.91 -13.85
CA ALA A 127 -0.24 10.94 -13.33
C ALA A 127 0.15 11.96 -14.41
N GLU A 128 0.38 11.50 -15.65
CA GLU A 128 0.63 12.36 -16.81
C GLU A 128 -0.59 13.23 -17.13
N LYS A 129 -1.80 12.63 -17.17
CA LYS A 129 -3.05 13.38 -17.41
C LYS A 129 -3.31 14.47 -16.37
N LEU A 130 -2.92 14.24 -15.11
CA LEU A 130 -3.03 15.23 -14.03
C LEU A 130 -1.86 16.24 -14.03
N GLY A 131 -0.84 16.05 -14.86
CA GLY A 131 0.41 16.81 -14.84
C GLY A 131 1.10 16.74 -13.49
N ALA A 132 1.00 15.61 -12.78
CA ALA A 132 1.48 15.41 -11.42
C ALA A 132 2.75 14.55 -11.35
N LYS A 133 3.17 13.94 -12.48
CA LYS A 133 4.25 12.96 -12.55
C LYS A 133 5.61 13.46 -12.04
N ASP A 134 5.90 14.75 -12.22
CA ASP A 134 7.17 15.36 -11.77
C ASP A 134 7.12 15.84 -10.31
N ALA A 135 5.92 15.92 -9.74
CA ALA A 135 5.67 16.45 -8.41
C ALA A 135 5.47 15.34 -7.36
N ILE A 136 4.67 14.33 -7.71
CA ILE A 136 4.24 13.25 -6.82
C ILE A 136 4.75 11.93 -7.38
N GLN A 137 5.27 11.07 -6.51
CA GLN A 137 5.61 9.71 -6.89
C GLN A 137 4.36 8.83 -6.81
N PHE A 138 4.00 8.18 -7.92
CA PHE A 138 2.85 7.28 -7.97
C PHE A 138 3.32 5.84 -7.84
N TYR A 139 2.65 5.07 -6.99
CA TYR A 139 2.93 3.67 -6.75
C TYR A 139 1.66 2.83 -6.87
N GLY A 140 1.75 1.77 -7.67
CA GLY A 140 0.75 0.71 -7.75
C GLY A 140 0.91 -0.25 -6.59
N ASP A 141 -0.21 -0.58 -5.98
CA ASP A 141 -0.41 -1.75 -5.12
C ASP A 141 -1.29 -2.74 -5.88
N PHE A 142 -0.75 -3.33 -6.96
CA PHE A 142 -1.55 -3.97 -8.00
C PHE A 142 -2.46 -5.11 -7.49
N ASP A 143 -2.05 -5.79 -6.42
CA ASP A 143 -2.78 -6.92 -5.82
C ASP A 143 -3.48 -6.56 -4.49
N GLY A 144 -3.37 -5.30 -4.05
CA GLY A 144 -3.97 -4.82 -2.80
C GLY A 144 -3.23 -5.27 -1.54
N SER A 145 -2.08 -5.95 -1.66
CA SER A 145 -1.37 -6.53 -0.52
C SER A 145 -0.87 -5.48 0.47
N PHE A 146 -0.44 -4.31 -0.01
CA PHE A 146 -0.03 -3.21 0.87
C PHE A 146 -1.19 -2.68 1.70
N HIS A 147 -2.30 -2.32 1.04
CA HIS A 147 -3.45 -1.77 1.75
C HIS A 147 -4.07 -2.77 2.71
N LYS A 148 -4.18 -4.03 2.30
CA LYS A 148 -4.68 -5.11 3.16
C LYS A 148 -3.80 -5.34 4.38
N SER A 149 -2.48 -5.25 4.23
CA SER A 149 -1.55 -5.44 5.34
C SER A 149 -1.65 -4.36 6.42
N LEU A 150 -2.21 -3.20 6.06
CA LEU A 150 -2.40 -2.06 6.95
C LEU A 150 -3.85 -1.92 7.43
N GLU A 151 -4.74 -2.85 7.04
CA GLU A 151 -6.20 -2.77 7.21
C GLU A 151 -6.82 -1.49 6.61
N LEU A 152 -6.24 -1.03 5.51
CA LEU A 152 -6.68 0.12 4.72
C LEU A 152 -7.37 -0.30 3.41
N ASP A 153 -7.72 -1.57 3.25
CA ASP A 153 -8.52 -2.06 2.14
C ASP A 153 -10.02 -1.81 2.35
N LYS A 154 -10.77 -1.76 1.24
CA LYS A 154 -12.22 -1.60 1.21
C LYS A 154 -12.78 -2.28 -0.03
N ASP A 155 -13.85 -3.06 0.14
CA ASP A 155 -14.60 -3.56 -0.99
C ASP A 155 -15.52 -2.46 -1.57
N LEU A 156 -15.24 -2.08 -2.82
CA LEU A 156 -16.01 -1.10 -3.60
C LEU A 156 -16.68 -1.74 -4.82
N SER A 157 -17.03 -3.03 -4.72
CA SER A 157 -17.72 -3.77 -5.79
C SER A 157 -19.06 -3.16 -6.20
N ILE A 158 -19.76 -2.47 -5.29
CA ILE A 158 -20.98 -1.72 -5.61
C ILE A 158 -20.76 -0.62 -6.67
N ALA A 159 -19.53 -0.10 -6.75
CA ALA A 159 -19.10 0.87 -7.75
C ALA A 159 -18.32 0.24 -8.92
N LEU A 160 -18.37 -1.09 -9.07
CA LEU A 160 -17.66 -1.88 -10.10
C LEU A 160 -16.12 -1.78 -10.01
N LEU A 161 -15.58 -1.51 -8.81
CA LEU A 161 -14.14 -1.34 -8.61
C LEU A 161 -13.45 -2.56 -7.97
N GLY A 162 -14.21 -3.43 -7.30
CA GLY A 162 -13.67 -4.54 -6.51
C GLY A 162 -12.99 -4.09 -5.21
N PRO A 163 -12.08 -4.91 -4.66
CA PRO A 163 -11.22 -4.53 -3.53
C PRO A 163 -10.29 -3.38 -3.90
N ARG A 164 -10.31 -2.31 -3.11
CA ARG A 164 -9.53 -1.08 -3.31
C ARG A 164 -8.96 -0.58 -1.98
N SER A 165 -8.27 0.55 -2.03
CA SER A 165 -7.90 1.29 -0.82
C SER A 165 -9.07 2.14 -0.33
N GLN A 166 -9.16 2.32 1.00
CA GLN A 166 -9.81 3.47 1.62
C GLN A 166 -9.13 4.79 1.16
N ARG A 167 -9.71 5.94 1.49
CA ARG A 167 -9.02 7.21 1.32
C ARG A 167 -8.31 7.56 2.62
N TRP A 168 -7.00 7.78 2.57
CA TRP A 168 -6.19 8.06 3.74
C TRP A 168 -4.95 8.88 3.39
N SER A 169 -4.34 9.51 4.39
CA SER A 169 -3.03 10.17 4.32
C SER A 169 -2.22 9.88 5.57
N ALA A 170 -0.91 9.87 5.44
CA ALA A 170 0.01 9.72 6.56
C ALA A 170 1.30 10.50 6.36
N TYR A 171 1.85 10.98 7.47
CA TYR A 171 3.22 11.47 7.55
C TYR A 171 4.06 10.38 8.20
N VAL A 172 5.12 9.93 7.51
CA VAL A 172 5.97 8.81 7.91
C VAL A 172 7.41 9.30 8.03
N VAL A 173 8.08 8.99 9.14
CA VAL A 173 9.48 9.34 9.39
C VAL A 173 10.25 8.08 9.74
N ASP A 174 11.21 7.72 8.89
CA ASP A 174 12.03 6.51 9.03
C ASP A 174 11.16 5.26 9.28
N GLY A 175 10.20 5.03 8.38
CA GLY A 175 9.22 3.94 8.49
C GLY A 175 8.13 4.13 9.54
N THR A 176 8.30 5.02 10.52
CA THR A 176 7.32 5.21 11.60
C THR A 176 6.24 6.23 11.23
N VAL A 177 4.98 5.85 11.29
CA VAL A 177 3.82 6.74 11.10
C VAL A 177 3.77 7.76 12.25
N LYS A 178 3.80 9.04 11.92
CA LYS A 178 3.73 10.18 12.86
C LYS A 178 2.37 10.86 12.85
N ALA A 179 1.68 10.85 11.72
CA ALA A 179 0.30 11.29 11.59
C ALA A 179 -0.44 10.35 10.63
N LEU A 180 -1.74 10.16 10.86
CA LEU A 180 -2.61 9.31 10.07
C LEU A 180 -4.01 9.91 10.03
N ASN A 181 -4.57 10.04 8.83
CA ASN A 181 -5.94 10.48 8.60
C ASN A 181 -6.60 9.46 7.68
N ILE A 182 -7.80 9.01 8.04
CA ILE A 182 -8.58 8.06 7.26
C ILE A 182 -9.98 8.67 7.10
N GLU A 183 -10.47 8.74 5.88
CA GLU A 183 -11.85 9.18 5.64
C GLU A 183 -12.85 8.11 6.10
N GLU A 184 -13.99 8.54 6.64
CA GLU A 184 -15.08 7.62 7.00
C GLU A 184 -15.67 6.89 5.78
N ALA A 185 -15.76 7.61 4.66
CA ALA A 185 -16.25 7.08 3.39
C ALA A 185 -15.21 7.25 2.26
N PRO A 186 -15.07 6.29 1.34
CA PRO A 186 -14.19 6.41 0.18
C PRO A 186 -14.48 7.62 -0.72
N SER A 187 -15.72 8.13 -0.69
CA SER A 187 -16.16 9.33 -1.41
C SER A 187 -15.86 10.64 -0.68
N ASP A 188 -15.52 10.59 0.61
CA ASP A 188 -15.23 11.78 1.38
C ASP A 188 -13.84 12.31 1.04
N PHE A 189 -13.63 13.60 1.33
CA PHE A 189 -12.36 14.30 1.24
C PHE A 189 -12.40 15.47 2.22
N LYS A 190 -12.27 15.16 3.51
CA LYS A 190 -12.41 16.10 4.63
C LYS A 190 -11.12 16.18 5.43
N VAL A 191 -10.43 15.06 5.62
CA VAL A 191 -9.29 14.94 6.54
C VAL A 191 -8.01 14.47 5.87
N THR A 192 -8.06 13.99 4.63
CA THR A 192 -6.86 13.46 3.93
C THR A 192 -6.21 14.46 2.96
N GLY A 193 -6.70 15.70 2.94
CA GLY A 193 -6.17 16.77 2.09
C GLY A 193 -4.74 17.18 2.45
N ALA A 194 -4.06 17.79 1.49
CA ALA A 194 -2.67 18.23 1.64
C ALA A 194 -2.53 19.29 2.74
N GLU A 195 -3.51 20.18 2.86
CA GLU A 195 -3.58 21.20 3.89
C GLU A 195 -3.60 20.58 5.29
N VAL A 196 -4.42 19.55 5.48
CA VAL A 196 -4.60 18.88 6.78
C VAL A 196 -3.30 18.19 7.22
N ILE A 197 -2.65 17.44 6.32
CA ILE A 197 -1.41 16.76 6.66
C ILE A 197 -0.24 17.74 6.81
N LEU A 198 -0.22 18.87 6.08
CA LEU A 198 0.79 19.92 6.24
C LEU A 198 0.79 20.52 7.65
N ASP A 199 -0.38 20.70 8.24
CA ASP A 199 -0.53 21.20 9.61
C ASP A 199 -0.04 20.19 10.67
N GLN A 200 0.20 18.93 10.29
CA GLN A 200 0.61 17.83 11.16
C GLN A 200 2.11 17.47 11.04
N ILE A 201 2.84 18.14 10.15
CA ILE A 201 4.29 17.95 9.90
C ILE A 201 5.13 18.96 10.68
#